data_AF-A0A3N4K3R8-F1
#
_entry.id   AF-A0A3N4K3R8-F1
#
_cell.length_a   1.000
_cell.length_b   1.000
_cell.length_c   1.000
_cell.angle_alpha   90.00
_cell.angle_beta   90.00
_cell.angle_gamma   90.00
#
_symmetry.space_group_name_H-M   'P 1'
#
loop_
_entity.id
_entity.type
_entity.pdbx_description
1 polymer ?
#
loop_
_entity_poly.entity_id
_entity_poly.type
_entity_poly.pdbx_seq_one_letter_code
_entity_poly.pdbx_strand_id
1 'polypeptide(L)' 'MPGDQATGKRRETTIKERARIIELRTAGMSFRRIGAETSISRPQVAEINRRWTWPSCSP' A
#
# COMPACT_ATOMS: atom_id res chain seq x y z
N MET A 1 -15.51 6.02 -1.28
CA MET A 1 -14.35 5.27 -1.81
C MET A 1 -14.87 4.45 -2.98
N PRO A 2 -14.43 4.65 -4.23
CA PRO A 2 -14.96 3.87 -5.34
C PRO A 2 -14.43 2.44 -5.19
N GLY A 3 -15.30 1.56 -4.69
CA GLY A 3 -15.11 0.13 -4.80
C GLY A 3 -15.44 -0.29 -6.23
N ASP A 4 -14.73 -1.30 -6.72
CA ASP A 4 -14.96 -1.89 -8.03
C ASP A 4 -16.41 -2.41 -8.08
N GLN A 5 -17.30 -1.65 -8.73
CA GLN A 5 -18.76 -1.88 -8.71
C GLN A 5 -19.16 -3.22 -9.32
N ALA A 6 -18.26 -3.87 -10.08
CA ALA A 6 -18.50 -5.15 -10.73
C ALA A 6 -18.43 -6.35 -9.79
N THR A 7 -17.71 -6.26 -8.66
CA THR A 7 -17.47 -7.43 -7.78
C THR A 7 -17.77 -7.19 -6.31
N GLY A 8 -17.99 -5.94 -5.89
CA GLY A 8 -18.17 -5.60 -4.47
C GLY A 8 -16.93 -5.88 -3.60
N LYS A 9 -15.84 -6.37 -4.21
CA LYS A 9 -14.56 -6.62 -3.55
C LYS A 9 -13.70 -5.36 -3.63
N ARG A 10 -12.98 -5.07 -2.56
CA ARG A 10 -11.95 -4.02 -2.59
C ARG A 10 -10.94 -4.41 -3.68
N ARG A 11 -10.63 -3.47 -4.59
CA ARG A 11 -9.59 -3.66 -5.62
C ARG A 11 -8.34 -4.21 -4.96
N GLU A 12 -7.93 -5.42 -5.33
CA GLU A 12 -6.69 -5.99 -4.82
C GLU A 12 -5.53 -5.12 -5.29
N THR A 13 -4.74 -4.62 -4.34
CA THR A 13 -3.53 -3.86 -4.66
C THR A 13 -2.60 -4.76 -5.47
N THR A 14 -2.28 -4.32 -6.68
CA THR A 14 -1.42 -5.05 -7.61
C THR A 14 0.02 -5.14 -7.09
N ILE A 15 0.78 -6.15 -7.54
CA ILE A 15 2.19 -6.31 -7.16
C ILE A 15 3.00 -5.05 -7.46
N LYS A 16 2.72 -4.37 -8.58
CA LYS A 16 3.37 -3.12 -8.98
C LYS A 16 3.11 -1.98 -7.99
N GLU A 17 1.87 -1.83 -7.51
CA GLU A 17 1.52 -0.82 -6.51
C GLU A 17 2.22 -1.10 -5.17
N ARG A 18 2.33 -2.37 -4.76
CA ARG A 18 3.04 -2.76 -3.53
C ARG A 18 4.52 -2.43 -3.61
N ALA A 19 5.17 -2.79 -4.72
CA ALA A 19 6.58 -2.49 -4.96
C ALA A 19 6.83 -0.97 -4.90
N ARG A 20 6.00 -0.18 -5.59
CA ARG A 20 6.13 1.29 -5.58
C ARG A 20 5.93 1.90 -4.19
N ILE A 21 5.00 1.38 -3.38
CA ILE A 21 4.83 1.83 -1.98
C ILE A 21 6.10 1.56 -1.16
N ILE A 22 6.69 0.37 -1.29
CA ILE A 22 7.91 -0.01 -0.56
C ILE A 22 9.08 0.87 -1.01
N GLU A 23 9.29 1.06 -2.31
CA GLU A 23 10.34 1.92 -2.86
C GLU A 23 10.23 3.37 -2.37
N LEU A 24 9.02 3.94 -2.41
CA LEU A 24 8.83 5.31 -1.91
C LEU A 24 9.03 5.40 -0.39
N ARG A 25 8.72 4.32 0.34
CA ARG A 25 8.93 4.27 1.78
C ARG A 25 10.40 4.13 2.14
N THR A 26 11.17 3.32 1.43
CA THR A 26 12.63 3.19 1.62
C THR A 26 13.36 4.47 1.22
N ALA A 27 12.84 5.23 0.25
CA ALA A 27 13.27 6.58 -0.07
C ALA A 27 12.94 7.64 1.01
N GLY A 28 12.34 7.24 2.14
CA GLY A 28 12.05 8.12 3.28
C GLY A 28 10.75 8.92 3.15
N MET A 29 9.88 8.63 2.16
CA MET A 29 8.62 9.36 2.04
C MET A 29 7.62 9.01 3.15
N SER A 30 6.81 10.00 3.51
CA SER A 30 5.70 9.81 4.45
C SER A 30 4.52 9.10 3.78
N PHE A 31 3.77 8.31 4.55
CA PHE A 31 2.58 7.60 4.03
C PHE A 31 1.54 8.52 3.40
N ARG A 32 1.44 9.78 3.88
CA ARG A 32 0.56 10.79 3.29
C ARG A 32 1.00 11.13 1.86
N ARG A 33 2.29 11.36 1.64
CA ARG A 33 2.86 11.68 0.32
C ARG A 33 2.78 10.47 -0.62
N ILE A 34 3.09 9.27 -0.11
CA ILE A 34 2.97 8.02 -0.87
C ILE A 34 1.52 7.80 -1.35
N GLY A 35 0.53 8.06 -0.50
CA GLY A 35 -0.87 7.91 -0.88
C GLY A 35 -1.32 8.90 -1.96
N ALA A 36 -0.82 10.14 -1.91
CA ALA A 36 -1.06 11.12 -2.97
C ALA A 36 -0.41 10.69 -4.30
N GLU A 37 0.81 10.14 -4.25
CA GLU A 37 1.57 9.70 -5.42
C GLU A 37 1.01 8.42 -6.07
N THR A 38 0.51 7.50 -5.25
CA THR A 38 0.00 6.20 -5.72
C THR A 38 -1.52 6.18 -5.90
N SER A 39 -2.23 7.27 -5.57
CA SER A 39 -3.70 7.33 -5.47
C SER A 39 -4.30 6.26 -4.53
N ILE A 40 -3.52 5.81 -3.55
CA ILE A 40 -3.93 4.85 -2.53
C ILE A 40 -4.17 5.59 -1.23
N SER A 41 -5.23 5.22 -0.51
CA SER A 41 -5.53 5.86 0.76
C SER A 41 -4.40 5.64 1.78
N ARG A 42 -4.05 6.68 2.56
CA ARG A 42 -3.04 6.60 3.62
C ARG A 42 -3.17 5.34 4.52
N PRO A 43 -4.36 4.97 5.03
CA PRO A 43 -4.49 3.76 5.85
C PRO A 43 -4.14 2.48 5.08
N GLN A 44 -4.54 2.39 3.80
CA GLN A 44 -4.21 1.24 2.96
C GLN A 44 -2.71 1.17 2.64
N VAL A 45 -2.04 2.31 2.40
CA VAL A 45 -0.58 2.37 2.26
C VAL A 45 0.12 1.84 3.52
N ALA A 46 -0.34 2.25 4.70
CA ALA A 46 0.24 1.80 5.97
C ALA A 46 0.01 0.29 6.21
N GLU A 47 -1.17 -0.22 5.88
CA GLU A 47 -1.49 -1.66 5.94
C GLU A 47 -0.61 -2.48 5.00
N ILE A 48 -0.47 -2.05 3.74
CA ILE A 48 0.39 -2.70 2.75
C ILE A 48 1.84 -2.69 3.25
N ASN A 49 2.35 -1.53 3.67
CA ASN A 49 3.71 -1.45 4.17
C ASN A 49 3.90 -2.41 5.35
N ARG A 50 3.02 -2.40 6.36
CA ARG A 50 3.10 -3.31 7.51
C ARG A 50 3.10 -4.78 7.11
N ARG A 51 2.24 -5.18 6.17
CA ARG A 51 2.08 -6.58 5.74
C ARG A 51 3.29 -7.10 4.97
N TRP A 52 4.02 -6.23 4.28
CA TRP A 52 5.07 -6.63 3.33
C TRP A 52 6.50 -6.20 3.73
N THR A 53 6.67 -5.31 4.71
CA THR A 53 8.00 -4.94 5.25
C THR A 53 8.33 -5.61 6.58
N TRP A 54 7.38 -6.27 7.25
CA TRP A 54 7.69 -7.05 8.44
C TRP A 54 8.12 -8.46 8.02
N PRO A 55 9.39 -8.86 8.22
CA PRO A 55 9.69 -10.28 8.24
C PRO A 55 9.05 -10.82 9.51
N SER A 56 8.13 -11.76 9.39
CA SER A 56 7.93 -12.75 10.47
C SER A 56 9.22 -13.57 10.60
N CYS A 57 10.27 -12.94 11.12
CA CYS A 57 11.31 -13.54 11.92
C CYS A 57 11.08 -12.99 13.32
N SER A 58 10.25 -13.69 14.08
CA SER A 58 10.43 -13.78 15.53
C SER A 58 11.05 -15.16 15.79
N PRO A 59 11.97 -15.27 16.77
CA PRO A 59 12.80 -16.45 17.02
C PRO A 59 11.99 -17.72 17.34
#